data_AF-A0A973MJL1-F1
#
_entry.id   AF-A0A973MJL1-F1
#
_cell.length_a   1.000
_cell.length_b   1.000
_cell.length_c   1.000
_cell.angle_alpha   90.00
_cell.angle_beta   90.00
_cell.angle_gamma   90.00
#
_symmetry.space_group_name_H-M   'P 1'
#
loop_
_entity.id
_entity.type
_entity.pdbx_description
1 polymer ?
#
loop_
_entity_poly.entity_id
_entity_poly.type
_entity_poly.pdbx_seq_one_letter_code
_entity_poly.pdbx_strand_id
1 'polypeptide(L)'
;MAERPTTSWRRGVAEEAEELAAGTVDPDCACMAPLFPDELLVATDTVLDTFEAELLAVAKADDAQIFAVVERVVLALNAVNDARNGCAFETGEREELCTYIDEALTERGVDVVAMAARHGLGRYELTDKWRTW
;
A
#
# COMPACT_ATOMS: atom_id res chain seq x y z
N MET A 1 4.27 2.37 -14.02
CA MET A 1 3.93 1.57 -12.84
C MET A 1 4.27 2.43 -11.66
N ALA A 2 3.25 2.80 -10.88
CA ALA A 2 3.40 3.52 -9.63
C ALA A 2 4.49 2.85 -8.79
N GLU A 3 5.35 3.65 -8.14
CA GLU A 3 6.39 3.11 -7.26
C GLU A 3 5.69 2.43 -6.07
N ARG A 4 6.05 1.19 -5.77
CA ARG A 4 5.49 0.49 -4.61
C ARG A 4 5.94 1.20 -3.32
N PRO A 5 5.05 1.41 -2.33
CA PRO A 5 5.43 2.00 -1.04
C PRO A 5 6.59 1.27 -0.37
N THR A 6 6.59 -0.07 -0.44
CA THR A 6 7.67 -0.94 0.08
C THR A 6 9.04 -0.69 -0.55
N THR A 7 9.12 -0.07 -1.74
CA THR A 7 10.38 0.34 -2.35
C THR A 7 10.93 1.58 -1.65
N SER A 8 10.08 2.56 -1.38
CA SER A 8 10.46 3.77 -0.62
C SER A 8 10.86 3.42 0.81
N TRP A 9 10.11 2.52 1.47
CA TRP A 9 10.42 2.08 2.83
C TRP A 9 11.77 1.38 2.92
N ARG A 10 12.07 0.47 1.97
CA ARG A 10 13.39 -0.19 1.89
C ARG A 10 14.53 0.78 1.65
N ARG A 11 14.31 1.78 0.80
CA ARG A 11 15.29 2.84 0.57
C ARG A 11 15.58 3.60 1.86
N GLY A 12 14.55 3.98 2.62
CA GLY A 12 14.71 4.62 3.91
C GLY A 12 15.45 3.77 4.95
N VAL A 13 15.19 2.45 4.99
CA VAL A 13 15.96 1.51 5.83
C VAL A 13 17.44 1.46 5.43
N ALA A 14 17.73 1.43 4.13
CA ALA A 14 19.10 1.41 3.63
C ALA A 14 19.84 2.73 3.91
N GLU A 15 19.18 3.87 3.71
CA GLU A 15 19.73 5.21 3.99
C GLU A 15 20.09 5.36 5.48
N GLU A 16 19.18 5.01 6.40
CA GLU A 16 19.46 5.07 7.84
C GLU A 16 20.60 4.12 8.25
N ALA A 17 20.70 2.95 7.61
CA ALA A 17 21.80 2.02 7.86
C ALA A 17 23.17 2.59 7.41
N GLU A 18 23.22 3.33 6.30
CA GLU A 18 24.43 4.03 5.87
C GLU A 18 24.80 5.17 6.84
N GLU A 19 23.83 5.93 7.31
CA GLU A 19 24.03 7.01 8.28
C GLU A 19 24.53 6.48 9.65
N LEU A 20 24.01 5.34 10.10
CA LEU A 20 24.51 4.63 11.28
C LEU A 20 25.95 4.17 11.10
N ALA A 21 26.28 3.59 9.94
CA ALA A 21 27.64 3.16 9.63
C ALA A 21 28.62 4.34 9.55
N ALA A 22 28.14 5.51 9.08
CA ALA A 22 28.88 6.76 9.06
C ALA A 22 28.97 7.45 10.44
N GLY A 23 28.20 7.00 11.42
CA GLY A 23 28.11 7.61 12.76
C GLY A 23 27.42 8.98 12.76
N THR A 24 26.59 9.28 11.75
CA THR A 24 25.85 10.54 11.63
C THR A 24 24.49 10.49 12.31
N VAL A 25 23.97 9.28 12.57
CA VAL A 25 22.77 9.01 13.35
C VAL A 25 23.14 8.25 14.62
N ASP A 26 22.51 8.60 15.73
CA ASP A 26 22.63 7.86 16.99
C ASP A 26 21.87 6.53 16.87
N PRO A 27 22.47 5.38 17.22
CA PRO A 27 21.78 4.09 17.27
C PRO A 27 20.47 4.09 18.05
N ASP A 28 20.35 4.90 19.11
CA ASP A 28 19.11 5.02 19.91
C ASP A 28 18.03 5.85 19.20
N CYS A 29 18.38 6.58 18.14
CA CYS A 29 17.45 7.33 17.30
C CYS A 29 17.03 6.58 16.03
N ALA A 30 17.68 5.47 15.68
CA ALA A 30 17.35 4.72 14.47
C ALA A 30 16.01 4.00 14.61
N CYS A 31 15.08 4.28 13.68
CA CYS A 31 13.70 3.78 13.76
C CYS A 31 13.25 3.04 12.50
N MET A 32 13.94 3.19 11.36
CA MET A 32 13.47 2.65 10.08
C MET A 32 13.44 1.13 10.07
N ALA A 33 14.50 0.46 10.54
CA ALA A 33 14.54 -1.00 10.57
C ALA A 33 13.49 -1.64 11.53
N PRO A 34 13.26 -1.08 12.74
CA PRO A 34 12.14 -1.51 13.59
C PRO A 34 10.74 -1.24 13.01
N LEU A 35 10.56 -0.11 12.30
CA LEU A 35 9.27 0.25 11.68
C LEU A 35 8.96 -0.61 10.46
N PHE A 36 9.98 -0.91 9.65
CA PHE A 36 9.86 -1.67 8.41
C PHE A 36 10.68 -2.97 8.45
N PRO A 37 10.35 -3.92 9.34
CA PRO A 37 11.06 -5.19 9.38
C PRO A 37 10.82 -5.96 8.08
N ASP A 38 11.82 -6.73 7.65
CA ASP A 38 11.78 -7.50 6.39
C ASP A 38 10.51 -8.35 6.24
N GLU A 39 10.03 -8.95 7.33
CA GLU A 39 8.80 -9.74 7.34
C GLU A 39 7.57 -8.92 6.93
N LEU A 40 7.46 -7.67 7.40
CA LEU A 40 6.37 -6.76 7.03
C LEU A 40 6.48 -6.40 5.55
N LEU A 41 7.68 -6.04 5.09
CA LEU A 41 7.93 -5.67 3.71
C LEU A 41 7.59 -6.80 2.73
N VAL A 42 7.99 -8.03 3.04
CA VAL A 42 7.69 -9.22 2.24
C VAL A 42 6.21 -9.56 2.25
N ALA A 43 5.54 -9.47 3.42
CA ALA A 43 4.11 -9.72 3.53
C ALA A 43 3.31 -8.71 2.70
N THR A 44 3.64 -7.42 2.80
CA THR A 44 3.01 -6.36 2.02
C THR A 44 3.26 -6.55 0.53
N ASP A 45 4.49 -6.85 0.10
CA ASP A 45 4.78 -7.12 -1.31
C ASP A 45 3.99 -8.30 -1.87
N THR A 46 3.80 -9.36 -1.08
CA THR A 46 3.00 -10.52 -1.52
C THR A 46 1.55 -10.13 -1.80
N VAL A 47 0.99 -9.22 -1.00
CA VAL A 47 -0.35 -8.66 -1.21
C VAL A 47 -0.38 -7.81 -2.49
N LEU A 48 0.61 -6.93 -2.66
CA LEU A 48 0.70 -6.07 -3.85
C LEU A 48 0.96 -6.87 -5.14
N ASP A 49 1.76 -7.93 -5.09
CA ASP A 49 1.98 -8.85 -6.22
C ASP A 49 0.67 -9.49 -6.68
N THR A 50 -0.16 -9.93 -5.72
CA THR A 50 -1.46 -10.52 -6.02
C THR A 50 -2.39 -9.48 -6.66
N PHE A 51 -2.45 -8.28 -6.10
CA PHE A 51 -3.22 -7.17 -6.65
C PHE A 51 -2.78 -6.79 -8.07
N GLU A 52 -1.48 -6.63 -8.31
CA GLU A 52 -0.94 -6.30 -9.63
C GLU A 52 -1.23 -7.39 -10.67
N ALA A 53 -1.19 -8.66 -10.27
CA ALA A 53 -1.56 -9.77 -11.15
C ALA A 53 -3.04 -9.72 -11.54
N GLU A 54 -3.92 -9.37 -10.61
CA GLU A 54 -5.36 -9.19 -10.88
C GLU A 54 -5.62 -7.99 -11.80
N LEU A 55 -4.85 -6.91 -11.65
CA LEU A 55 -4.96 -5.72 -12.50
C LEU A 55 -4.74 -6.00 -13.99
N LEU A 56 -4.03 -7.06 -14.35
CA LEU A 56 -3.85 -7.47 -15.76
C LEU A 56 -5.18 -7.82 -16.44
N ALA A 57 -6.19 -8.25 -15.67
CA ALA A 57 -7.52 -8.56 -16.18
C ALA A 57 -8.49 -7.37 -16.15
N VAL A 58 -8.10 -6.24 -15.51
CA VAL A 58 -9.02 -5.15 -15.16
C VAL A 58 -9.33 -4.18 -16.30
N ALA A 59 -8.49 -4.07 -17.34
CA ALA A 59 -8.66 -3.06 -18.40
C ALA A 59 -9.99 -3.12 -19.19
N LYS A 60 -10.76 -4.21 -19.06
CA LYS A 60 -12.11 -4.37 -19.65
C LYS A 60 -13.17 -4.79 -18.62
N ALA A 61 -12.82 -4.73 -17.35
CA ALA A 61 -13.69 -5.14 -16.25
C ALA A 61 -14.76 -4.08 -15.99
N ASP A 62 -15.91 -4.50 -15.45
CA ASP A 62 -16.92 -3.58 -14.96
C ASP A 62 -16.57 -3.01 -13.58
N ASP A 63 -17.30 -1.98 -13.14
CA ASP A 63 -17.09 -1.34 -11.85
C ASP A 63 -17.11 -2.35 -10.68
N ALA A 64 -18.00 -3.36 -10.74
CA ALA A 64 -18.15 -4.33 -9.66
C ALA A 64 -16.91 -5.24 -9.55
N GLN A 65 -16.35 -5.64 -10.67
CA GLN A 65 -15.10 -6.39 -10.72
C GLN A 65 -13.92 -5.56 -10.20
N ILE A 66 -13.86 -4.27 -10.54
CA ILE A 66 -12.82 -3.36 -10.03
C ILE A 66 -12.93 -3.22 -8.51
N PHE A 67 -14.14 -2.97 -7.99
CA PHE A 67 -14.36 -2.92 -6.55
C PHE A 67 -14.00 -4.22 -5.84
N ALA A 68 -14.27 -5.38 -6.45
CA ALA A 68 -13.87 -6.67 -5.87
C ALA A 68 -12.35 -6.87 -5.81
N VAL A 69 -11.59 -6.31 -6.76
CA VAL A 69 -10.12 -6.30 -6.70
C VAL A 69 -9.65 -5.37 -5.57
N VAL A 70 -10.21 -4.17 -5.46
CA VAL A 70 -9.90 -3.21 -4.38
C VAL A 70 -10.22 -3.78 -3.01
N GLU A 71 -11.40 -4.37 -2.84
CA GLU A 71 -11.82 -5.02 -1.60
C GLU A 71 -10.81 -6.09 -1.17
N ARG A 72 -10.40 -6.97 -2.09
CA ARG A 72 -9.48 -8.05 -1.78
C ARG A 72 -8.10 -7.56 -1.36
N VAL A 73 -7.54 -6.56 -2.05
CA VAL A 73 -6.24 -5.99 -1.65
C VAL A 73 -6.33 -5.29 -0.31
N VAL A 74 -7.39 -4.51 -0.05
CA VAL A 74 -7.56 -3.82 1.25
C VAL A 74 -7.71 -4.83 2.38
N LEU A 75 -8.56 -5.85 2.24
CA LEU A 75 -8.72 -6.88 3.26
C LEU A 75 -7.43 -7.67 3.53
N ALA A 76 -6.63 -7.92 2.49
CA ALA A 76 -5.33 -8.56 2.66
C ALA A 76 -4.33 -7.65 3.40
N LEU A 77 -4.33 -6.35 3.14
CA LEU A 77 -3.54 -5.37 3.91
C LEU A 77 -4.01 -5.26 5.37
N ASN A 78 -5.33 -5.29 5.62
CA ASN A 78 -5.86 -5.36 7.00
C ASN A 78 -5.28 -6.58 7.72
N ALA A 79 -5.24 -7.74 7.06
CA ALA A 79 -4.70 -8.97 7.65
C ALA A 79 -3.20 -8.87 7.96
N VAL A 80 -2.42 -8.19 7.11
CA VAL A 80 -1.00 -7.88 7.39
C VAL A 80 -0.88 -6.99 8.63
N ASN A 81 -1.74 -5.97 8.76
CA ASN A 81 -1.77 -5.09 9.91
C ASN A 81 -2.15 -5.83 11.21
N ASP A 82 -3.21 -6.63 11.16
CA ASP A 82 -3.74 -7.39 12.29
C ASP A 82 -2.75 -8.44 12.79
N ALA A 83 -1.99 -9.07 11.89
CA ALA A 83 -0.92 -10.00 12.25
C ALA A 83 0.18 -9.35 13.10
N ARG A 84 0.25 -8.00 13.11
CA ARG A 84 1.14 -7.21 13.97
C ARG A 84 0.38 -6.36 14.99
N ASN A 85 -0.74 -6.89 15.49
CA ASN A 85 -1.59 -6.26 16.52
C ASN A 85 -2.13 -4.88 16.13
N GLY A 86 -2.29 -4.62 14.83
CA GLY A 86 -2.83 -3.36 14.34
C GLY A 86 -1.80 -2.24 14.17
N CYS A 87 -0.51 -2.53 14.36
CA CYS A 87 0.57 -1.53 14.41
C CYS A 87 1.53 -1.61 13.21
N ALA A 88 1.17 -2.31 12.13
CA ALA A 88 2.07 -2.46 10.99
C ALA A 88 2.17 -1.18 10.12
N PHE A 89 1.12 -0.37 10.12
CA PHE A 89 1.04 0.80 9.26
C PHE A 89 0.46 1.99 10.02
N GLU A 90 1.19 3.11 10.03
CA GLU A 90 0.70 4.37 10.58
C GLU A 90 -0.07 5.15 9.52
N THR A 91 -0.48 6.38 9.84
CA THR A 91 -1.26 7.22 8.94
C THR A 91 -0.56 7.42 7.59
N GLY A 92 0.77 7.63 7.59
CA GLY A 92 1.53 7.84 6.37
C GLY A 92 1.53 6.61 5.46
N GLU A 93 1.84 5.43 6.00
CA GLU A 93 1.90 4.20 5.22
C GLU A 93 0.52 3.82 4.65
N ARG A 94 -0.55 4.10 5.41
CA ARG A 94 -1.93 3.90 4.94
C ARG A 94 -2.24 4.80 3.74
N GLU A 95 -1.85 6.08 3.81
CA GLU A 95 -2.04 7.03 2.71
C GLU A 95 -1.23 6.63 1.47
N GLU A 96 0.02 6.19 1.66
CA GLU A 96 0.86 5.68 0.57
C GLU A 96 0.27 4.43 -0.09
N LEU A 97 -0.24 3.48 0.70
CA LEU A 97 -0.88 2.27 0.18
C LEU A 97 -2.18 2.58 -0.57
N CYS A 98 -3.02 3.48 -0.04
CA CYS A 98 -4.23 3.93 -0.75
C CYS A 98 -3.88 4.66 -2.06
N THR A 99 -2.88 5.53 -2.02
CA THR A 99 -2.40 6.27 -3.21
C THR A 99 -1.90 5.30 -4.27
N TYR A 100 -1.08 4.32 -3.88
CA TYR A 100 -0.58 3.31 -4.80
C TYR A 100 -1.71 2.49 -5.46
N ILE A 101 -2.75 2.10 -4.72
CA ILE A 101 -3.91 1.39 -5.28
C ILE A 101 -4.64 2.25 -6.34
N ASP A 102 -4.88 3.53 -6.04
CA ASP A 102 -5.52 4.49 -6.96
C ASP A 102 -4.69 4.70 -8.24
N GLU A 103 -3.39 4.93 -8.09
CA GLU A 103 -2.47 5.14 -9.19
C GLU A 103 -2.34 3.88 -10.06
N ALA A 104 -2.20 2.70 -9.45
CA ALA A 104 -2.09 1.44 -10.17
C ALA A 104 -3.34 1.12 -10.99
N LEU A 105 -4.54 1.45 -10.49
CA LEU A 105 -5.79 1.35 -11.25
C LEU A 105 -5.82 2.36 -12.41
N THR A 106 -5.45 3.61 -12.14
CA THR A 106 -5.42 4.70 -13.13
C THR A 106 -4.48 4.36 -14.29
N GLU A 107 -3.29 3.82 -14.01
CA GLU A 107 -2.33 3.38 -15.03
C GLU A 107 -2.86 2.23 -15.91
N ARG A 108 -3.83 1.46 -15.42
CA ARG A 108 -4.52 0.41 -16.20
C ARG A 108 -5.69 0.95 -17.02
N GLY A 109 -5.89 2.27 -17.03
CA GLY A 109 -6.93 2.95 -17.79
C GLY A 109 -8.28 3.02 -17.08
N VAL A 110 -8.33 2.71 -15.77
CA VAL A 110 -9.55 2.91 -14.97
C VAL A 110 -9.67 4.39 -14.63
N ASP A 111 -10.78 5.02 -15.01
CA ASP A 111 -11.13 6.35 -14.50
C ASP A 111 -11.69 6.20 -13.08
N VAL A 112 -10.79 6.12 -12.09
CA VAL A 112 -11.14 5.86 -10.68
C VAL A 112 -12.04 6.97 -10.13
N VAL A 113 -11.80 8.22 -10.52
CA VAL A 113 -12.62 9.37 -10.08
C VAL A 113 -14.04 9.25 -10.62
N ALA A 114 -14.21 9.01 -11.92
CA ALA A 114 -15.54 8.85 -12.49
C ALA A 114 -16.24 7.60 -11.95
N MET A 115 -15.50 6.51 -11.73
CA MET A 115 -16.04 5.29 -11.13
C MET A 115 -16.52 5.54 -9.70
N ALA A 116 -15.69 6.09 -8.83
CA ALA A 116 -16.06 6.44 -7.45
C ALA A 116 -17.30 7.34 -7.43
N ALA A 117 -17.33 8.38 -8.27
CA ALA A 117 -18.48 9.29 -8.36
C ALA A 117 -19.78 8.61 -8.78
N ARG A 118 -19.75 7.63 -9.70
CA ARG A 118 -20.93 6.84 -10.10
C ARG A 118 -21.53 6.05 -8.94
N HIS A 119 -20.73 5.71 -7.94
CA HIS A 119 -21.13 4.97 -6.74
C HIS A 119 -21.29 5.87 -5.51
N GLY A 120 -21.27 7.19 -5.69
CA GLY A 120 -21.47 8.17 -4.61
C GLY A 120 -20.28 8.34 -3.67
N LEU A 121 -19.09 7.91 -4.09
CA LEU A 121 -17.84 8.00 -3.34
C LEU A 121 -17.00 9.19 -3.80
N GLY A 122 -16.29 9.81 -2.87
CA GLY A 122 -15.24 10.78 -3.12
C GLY A 122 -13.96 10.14 -3.67
N ARG A 123 -13.08 10.96 -4.25
CA ARG A 123 -11.83 10.52 -4.90
C ARG A 123 -10.96 9.64 -4.00
N TYR A 124 -10.90 9.94 -2.71
CA TYR A 124 -10.04 9.23 -1.75
C TYR A 124 -10.80 8.17 -0.93
N GLU A 125 -12.09 7.98 -1.20
CA GLU A 125 -12.95 7.09 -0.41
C GLU A 125 -13.03 5.67 -0.99
N LEU A 126 -12.30 5.38 -2.08
CA LEU A 126 -12.36 4.10 -2.79
C LEU A 126 -12.09 2.91 -1.86
N THR A 127 -11.10 3.04 -0.98
CA THR A 127 -10.69 2.00 -0.03
C THR A 127 -11.41 2.07 1.31
N ASP A 128 -12.07 3.20 1.61
CA ASP A 128 -12.56 3.52 2.96
C ASP A 128 -13.57 2.52 3.48
N LYS A 129 -14.38 1.94 2.59
CA LYS A 129 -15.41 0.95 2.94
C LYS A 129 -14.83 -0.29 3.65
N TRP A 130 -13.61 -0.69 3.32
CA TRP A 130 -13.01 -1.94 3.80
C TRP A 130 -11.82 -1.73 4.73
N ARG A 131 -11.34 -0.50 4.89
CA ARG A 131 -10.22 -0.18 5.76
C ARG A 131 -10.63 -0.28 7.23
N THR A 132 -10.05 -1.23 7.97
CA THR A 132 -10.27 -1.41 9.42
C THR A 132 -9.03 -1.17 10.29
N TRP A 133 -7.90 -0.88 9.65
CA TRP A 133 -6.59 -0.68 10.25
C TRP A 133 -6.39 0.79 10.56
#